data_AF-A0A932NJT0-F1
#
_entry.id   AF-A0A932NJT0-F1
#
_cell.length_a   1.000
_cell.length_b   1.000
_cell.length_c   1.000
_cell.angle_alpha   90.00
_cell.angle_beta   90.00
_cell.angle_gamma   90.00
#
_symmetry.space_group_name_H-M   'P 1'
#
loop_
_entity.id
_entity.type
_entity.pdbx_description
1 polymer ?
#
loop_
_entity_poly.entity_id
_entity_poly.type
_entity_poly.pdbx_seq_one_letter_code
_entity_poly.pdbx_strand_id
1 'polypeptide(L)'
;MLKELLKPEIKELIELHQWSDLREVLGSWESPEIADLMLDVEQSDRVLLFRSLPRQISADVFSYLDSEQQDELLHELTNQETREILSQLSPDDRTTLLEELPAEATQKLLTLLSPEDLKEARQLLGYPEQSIG
;
A
#
# COMPACT_ATOMS: atom_id res chain seq x y z
N MET A 1 25.07 -1.52 1.35
CA MET A 1 24.51 -2.27 2.51
C MET A 1 24.32 -3.72 2.11
N LEU A 2 24.25 -4.67 3.06
CA LEU A 2 24.02 -6.10 2.77
C LEU A 2 22.80 -6.30 1.84
N LYS A 3 21.79 -5.45 1.97
CA LYS A 3 20.51 -5.51 1.24
C LYS A 3 20.64 -5.16 -0.24
N GLU A 4 21.53 -4.23 -0.62
CA GLU A 4 21.86 -3.96 -2.03
C GLU A 4 22.52 -5.17 -2.73
N LEU A 5 23.20 -6.03 -1.96
CA LEU A 5 23.80 -7.26 -2.50
C LEU A 5 22.74 -8.36 -2.70
N LEU A 6 21.61 -8.29 -2.00
CA LEU A 6 20.51 -9.25 -2.08
C LEU A 6 19.51 -8.90 -3.19
N LYS A 7 19.49 -7.67 -3.71
CA LYS A 7 18.58 -7.26 -4.79
C LYS A 7 18.60 -8.20 -6.02
N PRO A 8 19.76 -8.68 -6.53
CA PRO A 8 19.77 -9.63 -7.64
C PRO A 8 19.09 -10.96 -7.31
N GLU A 9 19.29 -11.47 -6.09
CA GLU A 9 18.66 -12.71 -5.61
C GLU A 9 17.14 -12.52 -5.48
N ILE A 10 16.68 -11.37 -4.98
CA ILE A 10 15.26 -11.02 -4.92
C ILE A 10 14.64 -10.99 -6.32
N LYS A 11 15.31 -10.38 -7.30
CA LYS A 11 14.84 -10.35 -8.69
C LYS A 11 14.74 -11.75 -9.28
N GLU A 12 15.73 -12.60 -9.01
CA GLU A 12 15.71 -14.01 -9.42
C GLU A 12 14.53 -14.77 -8.79
N LEU A 13 14.26 -14.58 -7.49
CA LEU A 13 13.10 -15.18 -6.82
C LEU A 13 11.77 -14.73 -7.43
N ILE A 14 11.66 -13.46 -7.83
CA ILE A 14 10.47 -12.90 -8.50
C ILE A 14 10.30 -13.52 -9.88
N GLU A 15 11.36 -13.55 -10.71
CA GLU A 15 11.35 -14.16 -12.04
C GLU A 15 10.98 -15.66 -11.99
N LEU A 16 11.51 -16.38 -11.00
CA LEU A 16 11.23 -17.79 -10.77
C LEU A 16 9.89 -18.05 -10.04
N HIS A 17 9.13 -16.99 -9.71
CA HIS A 17 7.85 -17.06 -9.00
C HIS A 17 7.95 -17.80 -7.64
N GLN A 18 9.09 -17.67 -6.96
CA GLN A 18 9.37 -18.28 -5.66
C GLN A 18 8.84 -17.42 -4.51
N TRP A 19 7.52 -17.17 -4.50
CA TRP A 19 6.86 -16.28 -3.54
C TRP A 19 7.02 -16.70 -2.07
N SER A 20 7.17 -18.00 -1.80
CA SER A 20 7.40 -18.51 -0.45
C SER A 20 8.74 -18.06 0.11
N ASP A 21 9.80 -18.23 -0.70
CA ASP A 21 11.18 -17.87 -0.32
C ASP A 21 11.31 -16.35 -0.24
N LEU A 22 10.71 -15.64 -1.19
CA LEU A 22 10.64 -14.18 -1.20
C LEU A 22 10.01 -13.63 0.09
N ARG A 23 8.90 -14.22 0.53
CA ARG A 23 8.24 -13.83 1.79
C ARG A 23 9.12 -14.05 3.01
N GLU A 24 9.90 -15.13 3.05
CA GLU A 24 10.82 -15.40 4.15
C GLU A 24 11.94 -14.36 4.20
N VAL A 25 12.53 -14.02 3.05
CA VAL A 25 13.58 -13.00 2.96
C VAL A 25 13.05 -11.62 3.34
N LEU A 26 11.93 -11.19 2.74
CA LEU A 26 11.33 -9.89 2.99
C LEU A 26 10.80 -9.73 4.43
N GLY A 27 10.47 -10.83 5.11
CA GLY A 27 10.08 -10.80 6.51
C GLY A 27 11.18 -10.29 7.46
N SER A 28 12.42 -10.19 6.99
CA SER A 28 13.56 -9.62 7.73
C SER A 28 13.94 -8.19 7.31
N TRP A 29 13.24 -7.62 6.32
CA TRP A 29 13.49 -6.29 5.79
C TRP A 29 12.59 -5.25 6.44
N GLU A 30 13.05 -4.01 6.44
CA GLU A 30 12.27 -2.88 6.94
C GLU A 30 11.33 -2.38 5.84
N SER A 31 10.13 -1.92 6.20
CA SER A 31 9.12 -1.46 5.25
C SER A 31 9.60 -0.41 4.23
N PRO A 32 10.43 0.59 4.58
CA PRO A 32 10.98 1.53 3.59
C PRO A 32 11.83 0.85 2.51
N GLU A 33 12.56 -0.20 2.87
CA GLU A 33 13.45 -0.88 1.92
C GLU A 33 12.67 -1.78 0.97
N ILE A 34 11.56 -2.33 1.45
CA ILE A 34 10.62 -3.06 0.60
C ILE A 34 9.90 -2.08 -0.34
N ALA A 35 9.55 -0.88 0.12
CA ALA A 35 9.01 0.18 -0.73
C ALA A 35 10.01 0.59 -1.83
N ASP A 36 11.29 0.79 -1.49
CA ASP A 36 12.36 1.03 -2.46
C ASP A 36 12.49 -0.11 -3.48
N LEU A 37 12.41 -1.37 -3.01
CA LEU A 37 12.42 -2.54 -3.89
C LEU A 37 11.24 -2.52 -4.87
N MET A 38 10.05 -2.05 -4.47
CA MET A 38 8.88 -1.96 -5.36
C MET A 38 9.12 -1.05 -6.57
N LEU A 39 10.08 -0.12 -6.49
CA LEU A 39 10.51 0.75 -7.59
C LEU A 39 11.44 0.04 -8.57
N ASP A 40 12.16 -0.98 -8.09
CA ASP A 40 13.16 -1.74 -8.85
C ASP A 40 12.57 -2.95 -9.61
N VAL A 41 11.30 -3.28 -9.37
CA VAL A 41 10.55 -4.37 -10.03
C VAL A 41 9.69 -3.85 -11.17
N GLU A 42 9.43 -4.72 -12.15
CA GLU A 42 8.46 -4.44 -13.20
C GLU A 42 7.04 -4.34 -12.63
N GLN A 43 6.20 -3.55 -13.31
CA GLN A 43 4.84 -3.26 -12.88
C GLN A 43 3.99 -4.54 -12.72
N SER A 44 4.18 -5.54 -13.59
CA SER A 44 3.49 -6.83 -13.48
C SER A 44 3.80 -7.59 -12.19
N ASP A 45 5.00 -7.43 -11.66
CA ASP A 45 5.49 -8.18 -10.51
C ASP A 45 5.26 -7.42 -9.20
N ARG A 46 5.16 -6.09 -9.26
CA ARG A 46 4.90 -5.21 -8.11
C ARG A 46 3.67 -5.65 -7.32
N VAL A 47 2.58 -5.99 -8.00
CA VAL A 47 1.34 -6.45 -7.33
C VAL A 47 1.53 -7.80 -6.65
N LEU A 48 2.25 -8.73 -7.30
CA LEU A 48 2.48 -10.06 -6.76
C LEU A 48 3.40 -10.00 -5.54
N LEU A 49 4.45 -9.19 -5.63
CA LEU A 49 5.32 -8.83 -4.51
C LEU A 49 4.49 -8.28 -3.35
N PHE A 50 3.66 -7.26 -3.60
CA PHE A 50 2.83 -6.65 -2.56
C PHE A 50 1.86 -7.65 -1.91
N ARG A 51 1.20 -8.50 -2.71
CA ARG A 51 0.30 -9.57 -2.24
C ARG A 51 1.00 -10.65 -1.42
N SER A 52 2.31 -10.84 -1.61
CA SER A 52 3.10 -11.81 -0.85
C SER A 52 3.43 -11.33 0.58
N LEU A 53 3.35 -10.01 0.82
CA LEU A 53 3.68 -9.41 2.10
C LEU A 53 2.63 -9.76 3.17
N PRO A 54 3.05 -9.96 4.43
CA PRO A 54 2.13 -9.97 5.56
C PRO A 54 1.33 -8.67 5.63
N ARG A 55 0.05 -8.75 5.99
CA ARG A 55 -0.88 -7.60 6.03
C ARG A 55 -0.38 -6.37 6.80
N GLN A 56 0.37 -6.57 7.89
CA GLN A 56 0.93 -5.47 8.66
C GLN A 56 2.03 -4.76 7.86
N ILE A 57 2.96 -5.54 7.31
CA ILE A 57 4.07 -5.04 6.51
C ILE A 57 3.54 -4.36 5.25
N SER A 58 2.52 -4.91 4.59
CA SER A 58 1.97 -4.31 3.36
C SER A 58 1.41 -2.90 3.60
N ALA A 59 0.77 -2.65 4.75
CA ALA A 59 0.24 -1.31 5.07
C ALA A 59 1.37 -0.32 5.34
N ASP A 60 2.38 -0.74 6.11
CA ASP A 60 3.56 0.07 6.38
C ASP A 60 4.30 0.38 5.07
N VAL A 61 4.56 -0.62 4.23
CA VAL A 61 5.19 -0.45 2.91
C VAL A 61 4.38 0.51 2.04
N PHE A 62 3.05 0.37 2.02
CA PHE A 62 2.18 1.27 1.27
C PHE A 62 2.32 2.73 1.72
N SER A 63 2.43 3.00 3.03
CA SER A 63 2.63 4.37 3.54
C SER A 63 3.97 5.00 3.17
N TYR A 64 4.99 4.21 2.80
CA TYR A 64 6.29 4.71 2.35
C TYR A 64 6.34 5.00 0.85
N LEU A 65 5.36 4.54 0.07
CA LEU A 65 5.23 4.87 -1.35
C LEU A 65 4.78 6.32 -1.51
N ASP A 66 5.21 6.97 -2.59
CA ASP A 66 4.69 8.29 -2.94
C ASP A 66 3.25 8.23 -3.49
N SER A 67 2.58 9.38 -3.58
CA SER A 67 1.19 9.46 -4.01
C SER A 67 0.92 8.86 -5.39
N GLU A 68 1.88 8.96 -6.33
CA GLU A 68 1.73 8.42 -7.69
C GLU A 68 1.78 6.88 -7.64
N GLN A 69 2.74 6.32 -6.91
CA GLN A 69 2.89 4.89 -6.71
C GLN A 69 1.72 4.28 -5.92
N GLN A 70 1.22 5.00 -4.92
CA GLN A 70 0.03 4.60 -4.18
C GLN A 70 -1.18 4.53 -5.11
N ASP A 71 -1.39 5.53 -5.97
CA ASP A 71 -2.49 5.54 -6.93
C ASP A 71 -2.38 4.38 -7.93
N GLU A 72 -1.20 4.19 -8.53
CA GLU A 72 -0.92 3.08 -9.45
C GLU A 72 -1.24 1.72 -8.80
N LEU A 73 -0.73 1.48 -7.59
CA LEU A 73 -0.96 0.23 -6.89
C LEU A 73 -2.44 0.04 -6.54
N LEU A 74 -3.14 1.10 -6.12
CA LEU A 74 -4.59 1.06 -5.84
C LEU A 74 -5.43 0.76 -7.09
N HIS A 75 -4.95 1.09 -8.30
CA HIS A 75 -5.58 0.72 -9.56
C HIS A 75 -5.43 -0.77 -9.90
N GLU A 76 -4.35 -1.40 -9.43
CA GLU A 76 -4.05 -2.81 -9.69
C GLU A 76 -4.64 -3.77 -8.64
N LEU A 77 -4.99 -3.24 -7.46
CA LEU A 77 -5.61 -3.97 -6.37
C LEU A 77 -7.12 -4.10 -6.51
N THR A 78 -7.65 -5.20 -5.98
CA THR A 78 -9.09 -5.38 -5.84
C THR A 78 -9.64 -4.51 -4.71
N ASN A 79 -10.94 -4.17 -4.77
CA ASN A 79 -11.61 -3.43 -3.69
C ASN A 79 -11.48 -4.11 -2.30
N GLN A 80 -11.33 -5.44 -2.25
CA GLN A 80 -11.13 -6.16 -1.00
C GLN A 80 -9.73 -5.93 -0.45
N GLU A 81 -8.70 -6.00 -1.29
CA GLU A 81 -7.31 -5.75 -0.91
C GLU A 81 -7.12 -4.29 -0.49
N THR A 82 -7.69 -3.34 -1.25
CA THR A 82 -7.69 -1.93 -0.89
C THR A 82 -8.34 -1.70 0.48
N ARG A 83 -9.47 -2.35 0.77
CA ARG A 83 -10.10 -2.27 2.09
C ARG A 83 -9.19 -2.73 3.22
N GLU A 84 -8.48 -3.84 3.00
CA GLU A 84 -7.56 -4.39 3.98
C GLU A 84 -6.42 -3.41 4.27
N ILE A 85 -5.83 -2.77 3.25
CA ILE A 85 -4.80 -1.75 3.43
C ILE A 85 -5.36 -0.55 4.20
N LEU A 86 -6.49 0.02 3.75
CA LEU A 86 -7.08 1.21 4.38
C LEU A 86 -7.44 0.98 5.86
N SER A 87 -7.82 -0.25 6.23
CA SER A 87 -8.13 -0.61 7.62
C SER A 87 -6.89 -0.77 8.51
N GLN A 88 -5.72 -0.93 7.90
CA GLN A 88 -4.45 -1.17 8.59
C GLN A 88 -3.58 0.09 8.65
N LEU A 89 -3.84 1.07 7.80
CA LEU A 89 -3.23 2.39 7.87
C LEU A 89 -3.63 3.11 9.16
N SER A 90 -2.71 3.90 9.70
CA SER A 90 -3.04 4.81 10.81
C SER A 90 -4.04 5.88 10.33
N PRO A 91 -4.84 6.48 11.24
CA PRO A 91 -5.76 7.56 10.87
C PRO A 91 -5.08 8.74 10.16
N ASP A 92 -3.85 9.07 10.57
CA ASP A 92 -3.07 10.15 9.98
C ASP A 92 -2.61 9.79 8.57
N ASP A 93 -1.99 8.62 8.37
CA ASP A 93 -1.52 8.18 7.04
C ASP A 93 -2.68 8.02 6.05
N ARG A 94 -3.82 7.50 6.52
CA ARG A 94 -5.04 7.39 5.73
C ARG A 94 -5.59 8.75 5.34
N THR A 95 -5.50 9.74 6.22
CA THR A 95 -5.93 11.11 5.90
C THR A 95 -5.02 11.72 4.86
N THR A 96 -3.70 11.62 5.04
CA THR A 96 -2.71 12.09 4.05
C THR A 96 -2.94 11.46 2.68
N LEU A 97 -3.14 10.14 2.61
CA LEU A 97 -3.49 9.44 1.38
C LEU A 97 -4.71 10.06 0.68
N LEU A 98 -5.77 10.36 1.43
CA LEU A 98 -7.01 10.92 0.87
C LEU A 98 -6.84 12.38 0.40
N GLU A 99 -5.91 13.13 0.99
CA GLU A 99 -5.58 14.51 0.62
C GLU A 99 -4.67 14.61 -0.62
N GLU A 100 -3.75 13.66 -0.78
CA GLU A 100 -2.75 13.67 -1.85
C GLU A 100 -3.26 13.05 -3.16
N LEU A 101 -4.21 12.12 -3.07
CA LEU A 101 -4.74 11.42 -4.24
C LEU A 101 -5.72 12.27 -5.08
N PRO A 102 -5.85 11.96 -6.38
CA PRO A 102 -6.85 12.61 -7.24
C PRO A 102 -8.27 12.41 -6.72
N ALA A 103 -9.13 13.41 -6.93
CA ALA A 103 -10.50 13.41 -6.42
C ALA A 103 -11.34 12.16 -6.78
N GLU A 104 -11.08 11.54 -7.92
CA GLU A 104 -11.75 10.28 -8.33
C GLU A 104 -11.29 9.09 -7.48
N ALA A 105 -9.98 8.95 -7.26
CA ALA A 105 -9.41 7.93 -6.39
C ALA A 105 -9.88 8.14 -4.94
N THR A 106 -9.80 9.35 -4.40
CA THR A 106 -10.28 9.69 -3.05
C THR A 106 -11.75 9.32 -2.87
N GLN A 107 -12.62 9.67 -3.83
CA GLN A 107 -14.03 9.28 -3.77
C GLN A 107 -14.21 7.76 -3.74
N LYS A 108 -13.48 7.01 -4.59
CA LYS A 108 -13.50 5.55 -4.57
C LYS A 108 -13.08 5.03 -3.19
N LEU A 109 -11.97 5.49 -2.63
CA LEU A 109 -11.47 5.04 -1.32
C LEU A 109 -12.46 5.33 -0.19
N LEU A 110 -13.09 6.49 -0.16
CA LEU A 110 -14.12 6.84 0.83
C LEU A 110 -15.29 5.84 0.83
N THR A 111 -15.66 5.27 -0.33
CA THR A 111 -16.72 4.23 -0.40
C THR A 111 -16.27 2.86 0.12
N LEU A 112 -14.97 2.66 0.27
CA LEU A 112 -14.39 1.40 0.74
C LEU A 112 -14.18 1.39 2.26
N LEU A 113 -14.10 2.55 2.90
CA LEU A 113 -13.93 2.66 4.36
C LEU A 113 -15.10 2.06 5.15
N SER A 114 -14.79 1.57 6.35
CA SER A 114 -15.82 1.21 7.31
C SER A 114 -16.58 2.48 7.77
N PRO A 115 -17.81 2.36 8.31
CA PRO A 115 -18.54 3.53 8.81
C PRO A 115 -17.78 4.32 9.89
N GLU A 116 -16.96 3.64 10.68
CA GLU A 116 -16.12 4.25 11.72
C GLU A 116 -14.94 5.02 11.11
N ASP A 117 -14.16 4.36 10.24
CA ASP A 117 -13.03 4.97 9.54
C ASP A 117 -13.47 6.14 8.66
N LEU A 118 -14.63 6.03 8.00
CA LEU A 118 -15.18 7.10 7.18
C LEU A 118 -15.55 8.32 8.03
N LYS A 119 -16.09 8.10 9.23
CA LYS A 119 -16.42 9.19 10.15
C LYS A 119 -15.16 9.89 10.62
N GLU A 120 -14.13 9.13 11.00
CA GLU A 120 -12.84 9.66 11.43
C GLU A 120 -12.14 10.43 10.30
N ALA A 121 -12.03 9.84 9.12
CA ALA A 121 -11.43 10.50 7.95
C ALA A 121 -12.16 11.81 7.61
N ARG A 122 -13.50 11.84 7.68
CA ARG A 122 -14.26 13.08 7.44
C ARG A 122 -13.95 14.18 8.47
N GLN A 123 -13.80 13.81 9.73
CA GLN A 123 -13.45 14.74 10.79
C GLN A 123 -12.04 15.31 10.58
N LEU A 124 -11.07 14.46 10.22
CA LEU A 124 -9.68 14.86 9.97
C LEU A 124 -9.53 15.73 8.70
N LEU A 125 -10.26 15.40 7.63
CA LEU A 125 -10.34 16.19 6.39
C LEU A 125 -11.13 17.50 6.55
N GLY A 126 -11.71 17.77 7.72
CA GLY A 126 -12.48 18.99 7.98
C GLY A 126 -13.84 19.05 7.30
N TYR A 127 -14.40 17.92 6.86
CA TYR A 127 -15.78 17.88 6.37
C TYR A 127 -16.74 18.10 7.54
N PRO A 128 -17.71 19.04 7.44
CA PRO A 128 -18.69 19.21 8.49
C PRO A 128 -19.48 17.91 8.73
N GLU A 129 -19.87 17.64 9.99
CA GLU A 129 -20.58 16.40 10.38
C GLU A 129 -21.88 16.16 9.59
N GLN A 130 -22.39 17.19 8.89
CA GLN A 130 -23.57 17.18 8.02
C GLN A 130 -23.26 17.37 6.53
N SER A 131 -22.04 17.05 6.05
CA SER A 131 -21.78 16.90 4.62
C SER A 131 -22.58 15.69 4.09
N ILE A 132 -23.86 15.93 3.81
CA ILE A 132 -24.73 15.09 3.01
C ILE A 132 -24.18 15.19 1.59
N GLY A 133 -23.71 14.07 1.05
CA GLY A 133 -23.48 13.94 -0.39
C GLY A 133 -24.81 13.95 -1.14
#